data_AF-A0A8H3IU27-F1
#
_entry.id   AF-A0A8H3IU27-F1
#
_cell.length_a   1.000
_cell.length_b   1.000
_cell.length_c   1.000
_cell.angle_alpha   90.00
_cell.angle_beta   90.00
_cell.angle_gamma   90.00
#
_symmetry.space_group_name_H-M   'P 1'
#
loop_
_entity.id
_entity.type
_entity.pdbx_description
1 polymer ?
#
loop_
_entity_poly.entity_id
_entity_poly.type
_entity_poly.pdbx_seq_one_letter_code
_entity_poly.pdbx_strand_id
1 'polypeptide(L)'
;MDDGPSGVSKRSARAARHHTSRAVPHDEVTEHGDGSRGHSARETLIILSSPPDNLPPRSSPRSPIYCPGYYTMPSAPSISQRKHYREPPSPPSEPTSTIVLTSHTSHYIDIRILKSAHQAESSDPSLTQNSPSILQWAFAGTSSTTPADASADNKPSHTVWTHWIDSKSTTQGEGGAEEGGDQDEGDMYPQPNGDVLEKGINHDASTGEETAYEELWTDLEVGVIPEEGGKYSTVLKVEAEGGKAKGMVIRVGGWCQGLLIEEGGKMTVERWRWMSEENDPTQGPGYWKRVVRIGEGEMPGPVLLRGVSDGAETEVVNGERKWEIVENYRWM
;
A
#
# COMPACT_ATOMS: atom_id res chain seq x y z
N MET A 1 72.86 -16.84 20.75
CA MET A 1 72.76 -17.80 19.65
C MET A 1 71.28 -17.88 19.30
N ASP A 2 70.72 -17.23 18.30
CA ASP A 2 71.21 -16.28 17.30
C ASP A 2 69.98 -15.56 16.78
N ASP A 3 70.12 -14.23 16.66
CA ASP A 3 69.76 -13.38 15.52
C ASP A 3 68.40 -13.46 14.81
N GLY A 4 67.82 -12.27 14.63
CA GLY A 4 66.56 -11.98 13.92
C GLY A 4 66.64 -12.07 12.38
N PRO A 5 66.10 -11.11 11.59
CA PRO A 5 65.31 -9.93 11.95
C PRO A 5 64.12 -9.60 11.01
N SER A 6 63.37 -8.57 11.44
CA SER A 6 62.75 -7.45 10.71
C SER A 6 62.27 -7.57 9.23
N GLY A 7 61.06 -7.06 9.00
CA GLY A 7 60.57 -6.63 7.68
C GLY A 7 59.43 -5.61 7.79
N VAL A 8 59.78 -4.33 7.71
CA VAL A 8 58.92 -3.15 7.83
C VAL A 8 58.66 -2.55 6.43
N SER A 9 57.42 -2.06 6.21
CA SER A 9 57.04 -0.92 5.33
C SER A 9 57.00 -1.11 3.81
N LYS A 10 55.88 -0.76 3.17
CA LYS A 10 55.62 0.62 2.67
C LYS A 10 54.23 0.75 2.02
N ARG A 11 53.54 1.82 2.39
CA ARG A 11 52.45 2.46 1.64
C ARG A 11 52.93 2.89 0.26
N SER A 12 52.05 2.89 -0.74
CA SER A 12 52.07 3.93 -1.77
C SER A 12 50.67 4.21 -2.29
N ALA A 13 50.31 5.48 -2.26
CA ALA A 13 49.10 6.08 -2.79
C ALA A 13 49.46 6.92 -4.03
N ARG A 14 48.60 6.89 -5.06
CA ARG A 14 48.36 7.91 -6.11
C ARG A 14 47.72 7.21 -7.32
N ALA A 15 46.84 7.78 -8.13
CA ALA A 15 46.47 9.18 -8.32
C ALA A 15 45.04 9.28 -8.87
N ALA A 16 44.38 10.37 -8.51
CA ALA A 16 43.23 10.93 -9.20
C ALA A 16 43.57 11.31 -10.65
N ARG A 17 42.61 11.16 -11.56
CA ARG A 17 42.58 11.88 -12.84
C ARG A 17 41.27 12.65 -12.95
N HIS A 18 41.40 13.95 -12.92
CA HIS A 18 40.42 14.92 -13.40
C HIS A 18 40.24 14.77 -14.91
N HIS A 19 39.00 14.81 -15.38
CA HIS A 19 38.66 15.27 -16.73
C HIS A 19 37.66 16.41 -16.61
N THR A 20 38.16 17.60 -16.97
CA THR A 20 37.43 18.84 -17.13
C THR A 20 36.92 18.98 -18.56
N SER A 21 35.65 19.39 -18.66
CA SER A 21 35.05 20.34 -19.61
C SER A 21 35.36 20.23 -21.11
N ARG A 22 34.31 20.07 -21.91
CA ARG A 22 34.14 20.89 -23.11
C ARG A 22 32.65 21.11 -23.43
N ALA A 23 32.22 22.35 -23.24
CA ALA A 23 31.00 22.92 -23.81
C ALA A 23 31.33 23.69 -25.10
N VAL A 24 30.26 24.21 -25.73
CA VAL A 24 30.17 25.25 -26.80
C VAL A 24 30.02 24.67 -28.23
N PRO A 25 29.23 25.28 -29.18
CA PRO A 25 28.45 26.53 -29.11
C PRO A 25 26.96 26.46 -29.51
N HIS A 26 26.28 27.54 -29.13
CA HIS A 26 25.11 28.15 -29.78
C HIS A 26 25.40 28.54 -31.24
N ASP A 27 24.43 28.33 -32.13
CA ASP A 27 24.28 29.16 -33.33
C ASP A 27 22.89 29.79 -33.33
N GLU A 28 22.89 31.07 -33.68
CA GLU A 28 21.78 32.00 -33.77
C GLU A 28 21.59 32.38 -35.27
N VAL A 29 20.47 33.05 -35.54
CA VAL A 29 20.17 33.94 -36.70
C VAL A 29 19.60 33.29 -37.97
N THR A 30 18.30 33.51 -38.25
CA THR A 30 17.82 34.55 -39.21
C THR A 30 16.29 34.55 -39.39
N GLU A 31 15.73 35.77 -39.34
CA GLU A 31 14.37 36.18 -39.67
C GLU A 31 14.13 36.36 -41.20
N HIS A 32 12.84 36.59 -41.52
CA HIS A 32 12.20 37.16 -42.73
C HIS A 32 11.52 36.13 -43.65
N GLY A 33 10.25 36.28 -44.08
CA GLY A 33 9.28 37.36 -43.91
C GLY A 33 7.96 37.04 -44.62
N ASP A 34 6.90 37.73 -44.17
CA ASP A 34 5.68 38.26 -44.82
C ASP A 34 5.05 37.59 -46.07
N GLY A 35 3.71 37.52 -46.09
CA GLY A 35 2.94 37.08 -47.27
C GLY A 35 1.45 36.82 -47.07
N SER A 36 0.68 37.89 -46.85
CA SER A 36 -0.79 38.00 -46.75
C SER A 36 -1.70 37.36 -47.86
N ARG A 37 -3.01 37.30 -47.52
CA ARG A 37 -4.27 37.09 -48.31
C ARG A 37 -4.89 35.69 -48.13
N GLY A 38 -6.15 35.47 -47.77
CA GLY A 38 -7.40 36.25 -47.79
C GLY A 38 -8.54 35.31 -48.24
N HIS A 39 -9.80 35.59 -47.83
CA HIS A 39 -11.09 34.86 -48.04
C HIS A 39 -11.55 34.10 -46.77
N SER A 40 -12.47 34.62 -45.94
CA SER A 40 -13.90 34.92 -46.16
C SER A 40 -14.76 33.67 -46.39
N ALA A 41 -15.30 33.11 -45.30
CA ALA A 41 -16.63 32.54 -45.28
C ALA A 41 -17.21 32.66 -43.87
N ARG A 42 -18.37 33.32 -43.80
CA ARG A 42 -19.22 33.45 -42.61
C ARG A 42 -19.91 32.11 -42.40
N GLU A 43 -19.83 31.56 -41.19
CA GLU A 43 -20.83 30.59 -40.72
C GLU A 43 -21.46 31.06 -39.42
N THR A 44 -22.75 30.74 -39.34
CA THR A 44 -23.79 31.40 -38.57
C THR A 44 -23.78 30.90 -37.13
N LEU A 45 -23.72 31.85 -36.20
CA LEU A 45 -23.89 31.68 -34.77
C LEU A 45 -25.35 31.29 -34.47
N ILE A 46 -25.61 30.04 -34.11
CA ILE A 46 -26.88 29.63 -33.50
C ILE A 46 -26.70 29.70 -31.99
N ILE A 47 -27.26 30.75 -31.39
CA ILE A 47 -27.42 30.88 -29.94
C ILE A 47 -28.66 30.05 -29.55
N LEU A 48 -28.45 28.92 -28.88
CA LEU A 48 -29.50 28.25 -28.11
C LEU A 48 -29.26 28.55 -26.63
N SER A 49 -30.23 29.24 -26.05
CA SER A 49 -30.33 29.63 -24.65
C SER A 49 -30.34 28.42 -23.71
N SER A 50 -29.42 28.40 -22.75
CA SER A 50 -29.45 27.47 -21.61
C SER A 50 -30.58 27.82 -20.63
N PRO A 51 -31.36 26.85 -20.11
CA PRO A 51 -32.15 27.04 -18.89
C PRO A 51 -31.27 26.87 -17.63
N PRO A 52 -31.65 27.50 -16.50
CA PRO A 52 -30.81 27.58 -15.32
C PRO A 52 -30.80 26.29 -14.49
N ASP A 53 -29.61 25.98 -13.95
CA ASP A 53 -29.36 24.99 -12.92
C ASP A 53 -30.18 25.27 -11.65
N ASN A 54 -30.91 24.26 -11.18
CA ASN A 54 -31.21 24.08 -9.75
C ASN A 54 -31.75 22.66 -9.51
N LEU A 55 -30.84 21.69 -9.50
CA LEU A 55 -31.07 20.42 -8.83
C LEU A 55 -29.87 20.15 -7.91
N PRO A 56 -30.08 19.82 -6.62
CA PRO A 56 -28.98 19.44 -5.75
C PRO A 56 -28.27 18.19 -6.31
N PRO A 57 -26.96 18.02 -6.06
CA PRO A 57 -26.24 16.84 -6.52
C PRO A 57 -26.95 15.59 -5.99
N ARG A 58 -27.41 14.74 -6.92
CA ARG A 58 -27.84 13.38 -6.58
C ARG A 58 -26.62 12.72 -5.95
N SER A 59 -26.68 12.49 -4.64
CA SER A 59 -25.80 11.55 -3.97
C SER A 59 -25.82 10.25 -4.76
N SER A 60 -24.68 9.88 -5.33
CA SER A 60 -24.46 8.57 -5.91
C SER A 60 -24.96 7.53 -4.89
N PRO A 61 -25.73 6.51 -5.30
CA PRO A 61 -26.07 5.45 -4.38
C PRO A 61 -24.75 4.80 -3.93
N ARG A 62 -24.43 4.96 -2.65
CA ARG A 62 -23.44 4.10 -2.00
C ARG A 62 -23.89 2.67 -2.28
N SER A 63 -22.96 1.85 -2.77
CA SER A 63 -23.21 0.45 -3.12
C SER A 63 -24.02 -0.25 -2.01
N PRO A 64 -24.98 -1.10 -2.37
CA PRO A 64 -25.95 -1.63 -1.43
C PRO A 64 -25.28 -2.49 -0.36
N ILE A 65 -25.82 -2.37 0.85
CA ILE A 65 -25.70 -3.36 1.92
C ILE A 65 -25.95 -4.74 1.30
N TYR A 66 -24.91 -5.55 1.23
CA TYR A 66 -24.95 -6.88 0.63
C TYR A 66 -25.54 -7.85 1.65
N CYS A 67 -26.74 -8.35 1.37
CA CYS A 67 -27.23 -9.62 1.90
C CYS A 67 -27.47 -10.55 0.71
N PRO A 68 -26.79 -11.71 0.63
CA PRO A 68 -27.46 -12.84 0.04
C PRO A 68 -27.05 -14.21 0.62
N GLY A 69 -28.01 -15.12 0.56
CA GLY A 69 -27.77 -16.55 0.68
C GLY A 69 -26.87 -17.07 -0.44
N TYR A 70 -26.06 -18.05 -0.06
CA TYR A 70 -25.47 -19.11 -0.89
C TYR A 70 -24.91 -18.69 -2.25
N TYR A 71 -23.70 -18.13 -2.24
CA TYR A 71 -22.54 -18.45 -3.10
C TYR A 71 -21.39 -17.55 -2.56
N THR A 72 -20.21 -18.11 -2.29
CA THR A 72 -19.00 -17.34 -1.95
C THR A 72 -18.56 -16.55 -3.19
N MET A 73 -19.21 -15.41 -3.42
CA MET A 73 -18.74 -14.44 -4.41
C MET A 73 -17.44 -13.84 -3.86
N PRO A 74 -16.37 -13.72 -4.67
CA PRO A 74 -15.18 -12.98 -4.25
C PRO A 74 -15.60 -11.55 -3.87
N SER A 75 -15.09 -11.07 -2.73
CA SER A 75 -15.42 -9.75 -2.22
C SER A 75 -14.88 -8.68 -3.18
N ALA A 76 -15.54 -7.53 -3.19
CA ALA A 76 -14.98 -6.36 -3.86
C ALA A 76 -13.68 -5.97 -3.11
N PRO A 77 -12.57 -5.70 -3.81
CA PRO A 77 -11.36 -5.19 -3.18
C PRO A 77 -11.65 -3.93 -2.35
N SER A 78 -11.01 -3.81 -1.19
CA SER A 78 -11.29 -2.73 -0.24
C SER A 78 -10.02 -2.06 0.29
N ILE A 79 -10.19 -0.81 0.72
CA ILE A 79 -9.19 -0.03 1.45
C ILE A 79 -9.87 0.40 2.75
N SER A 80 -9.47 -0.16 3.88
CA SER A 80 -10.09 0.14 5.17
C SER A 80 -9.12 0.93 6.04
N GLN A 81 -9.59 2.06 6.57
CA GLN A 81 -8.83 2.88 7.51
C GLN A 81 -9.39 2.70 8.92
N ARG A 82 -8.51 2.45 9.89
CA ARG A 82 -8.93 2.38 11.29
C ARG A 82 -9.16 3.79 11.84
N LYS A 83 -10.36 4.01 12.39
CA LYS A 83 -10.76 5.23 13.07
C LYS A 83 -10.38 5.22 14.53
N HIS A 84 -10.51 4.07 15.20
CA HIS A 84 -10.02 3.87 16.56
C HIS A 84 -9.85 2.39 16.92
N TYR A 85 -9.04 2.17 17.96
CA TYR A 85 -8.86 0.94 18.69
C TYR A 85 -9.20 1.16 20.17
N ARG A 86 -9.75 0.15 20.83
CA ARG A 86 -9.77 0.07 22.30
C ARG A 86 -9.78 -1.36 22.80
N GLU A 87 -9.29 -1.50 24.02
CA GLU A 87 -9.52 -2.65 24.90
C GLU A 87 -10.45 -2.18 26.03
N PRO A 88 -11.76 -2.46 25.97
CA PRO A 88 -12.70 -2.02 26.99
C PRO A 88 -12.25 -2.46 28.40
N PRO A 89 -12.43 -1.60 29.42
CA PRO A 89 -13.22 -0.37 29.43
C PRO A 89 -12.44 0.89 29.00
N SER A 90 -11.22 0.76 28.48
CA SER A 90 -10.41 1.91 28.07
C SER A 90 -11.12 2.75 27.00
N PRO A 91 -10.97 4.08 27.01
CA PRO A 91 -11.55 4.94 25.98
C PRO A 91 -10.92 4.65 24.60
N PRO A 92 -11.68 4.82 23.50
CA PRO A 92 -11.14 4.67 22.15
C PRO A 92 -10.04 5.69 21.85
N SER A 93 -9.00 5.23 21.19
CA SER A 93 -7.91 6.06 20.69
C SER A 93 -7.40 5.55 19.35
N GLU A 94 -6.74 6.39 18.56
CA GLU A 94 -6.11 5.96 17.31
C GLU A 94 -4.69 6.52 17.21
N PRO A 95 -3.72 5.87 17.86
CA PRO A 95 -2.34 6.32 17.86
C PRO A 95 -1.64 6.08 16.52
N THR A 96 -2.28 5.39 15.58
CA THR A 96 -1.67 4.99 14.31
C THR A 96 -2.39 5.52 13.07
N SER A 97 -1.65 5.62 11.98
CA SER A 97 -2.15 5.70 10.61
C SER A 97 -2.28 4.27 10.09
N THR A 98 -3.34 3.57 10.50
CA THR A 98 -3.60 2.18 10.10
C THR A 98 -4.45 2.13 8.83
N ILE A 99 -3.93 1.40 7.84
CA ILE A 99 -4.60 1.12 6.56
C ILE A 99 -4.45 -0.38 6.28
N VAL A 100 -5.58 -1.00 5.97
CA VAL A 100 -5.68 -2.39 5.49
C VAL A 100 -6.08 -2.36 4.03
N LEU A 101 -5.35 -3.09 3.19
CA LEU A 101 -5.77 -3.37 1.83
C LEU A 101 -6.24 -4.83 1.77
N THR A 102 -7.43 -5.07 1.20
CA THR A 102 -7.93 -6.42 0.94
C THR A 102 -8.15 -6.58 -0.57
N SER A 103 -7.54 -7.59 -1.15
CA SER A 103 -7.58 -7.90 -2.57
C SER A 103 -8.87 -8.63 -2.97
N HIS A 104 -9.04 -8.90 -4.27
CA HIS A 104 -10.23 -9.58 -4.80
C HIS A 104 -10.37 -11.02 -4.30
N THR A 105 -9.25 -11.71 -4.12
CA THR A 105 -9.18 -13.09 -3.62
C THR A 105 -8.88 -13.15 -2.12
N SER A 106 -9.22 -12.09 -1.38
CA SER A 106 -9.08 -12.00 0.09
C SER A 106 -7.63 -12.13 0.59
N HIS A 107 -6.64 -11.72 -0.20
CA HIS A 107 -5.32 -11.43 0.38
C HIS A 107 -5.40 -10.08 1.07
N TYR A 108 -4.75 -9.94 2.22
CA TYR A 108 -4.75 -8.67 2.94
C TYR A 108 -3.36 -8.28 3.43
N ILE A 109 -3.18 -6.98 3.64
CA ILE A 109 -2.01 -6.41 4.32
C ILE A 109 -2.45 -5.27 5.24
N ASP A 110 -2.15 -5.42 6.52
CA ASP A 110 -2.36 -4.43 7.58
C ASP A 110 -1.00 -3.78 7.92
N ILE A 111 -0.93 -2.45 7.82
CA ILE A 111 0.24 -1.69 8.25
C ILE A 111 -0.22 -0.61 9.22
N ARG A 112 0.42 -0.58 10.39
CA ARG A 112 0.11 0.34 11.51
C ARG A 112 1.32 1.21 11.81
N ILE A 113 1.31 2.46 11.33
CA ILE A 113 2.40 3.43 11.55
C ILE A 113 2.01 4.39 12.67
N LEU A 114 2.88 4.61 13.65
CA LEU A 114 2.64 5.55 14.76
C LEU A 114 2.50 6.99 14.25
N LYS A 115 1.42 7.68 14.65
CA LYS A 115 1.20 9.10 14.32
C LYS A 115 2.19 10.05 15.00
N SER A 116 2.77 9.65 16.13
CA SER A 116 3.81 10.44 16.81
C SER A 116 5.04 10.64 15.93
N ALA A 117 5.32 9.72 15.00
CA ALA A 117 6.38 9.88 14.02
C ALA A 117 6.15 11.06 13.06
N HIS A 118 4.89 11.31 12.69
CA HIS A 118 4.49 12.46 11.87
C HIS A 118 4.55 13.80 12.61
N GLN A 119 4.49 13.79 13.95
CA GLN A 119 4.60 15.00 14.77
C GLN A 119 6.05 15.40 15.06
N ALA A 120 6.99 14.45 14.95
CA ALA A 120 8.42 14.71 15.03
C ALA A 120 9.02 15.35 13.75
N GLU A 121 8.20 15.54 12.70
CA GLU A 121 8.57 16.10 11.38
C GLU A 121 9.11 17.56 11.39
N SER A 122 9.33 18.18 12.57
CA SER A 122 9.80 19.56 12.66
C SER A 122 11.33 19.74 12.60
N SER A 123 12.13 18.67 12.56
CA SER A 123 13.61 18.82 12.58
C SER A 123 14.40 18.13 11.45
N ASP A 124 13.92 17.06 10.81
CA ASP A 124 14.51 16.50 9.58
C ASP A 124 13.57 15.42 8.96
N PRO A 125 12.97 15.65 7.78
CA PRO A 125 12.08 14.68 7.12
C PRO A 125 12.77 13.38 6.67
N SER A 126 14.09 13.38 6.52
CA SER A 126 14.85 12.23 6.01
C SER A 126 15.18 11.19 7.09
N LEU A 127 15.21 11.61 8.36
CA LEU A 127 15.56 10.76 9.51
C LEU A 127 14.36 10.02 10.11
N THR A 128 13.13 10.54 9.94
CA THR A 128 11.93 9.94 10.53
C THR A 128 11.31 8.85 9.67
N GLN A 129 11.42 8.95 8.34
CA GLN A 129 10.70 8.04 7.45
C GLN A 129 11.23 6.61 7.49
N ASN A 130 12.52 6.39 7.79
CA ASN A 130 13.18 5.08 7.70
C ASN A 130 13.36 4.33 9.03
N SER A 131 12.97 4.91 10.17
CA SER A 131 13.22 4.28 11.47
C SER A 131 12.23 3.14 11.76
N PRO A 132 12.70 1.90 12.08
CA PRO A 132 11.82 0.81 12.50
C PRO A 132 10.93 1.16 13.71
N SER A 133 11.36 2.11 14.55
CA SER A 133 10.62 2.53 15.74
C SER A 133 9.26 3.18 15.48
N ILE A 134 8.98 3.58 14.23
CA ILE A 134 7.69 4.18 13.86
C ILE A 134 6.65 3.11 13.50
N LEU A 135 7.07 1.87 13.24
CA LEU A 135 6.16 0.76 12.98
C LEU A 135 5.61 0.25 14.30
N GLN A 136 4.28 0.28 14.46
CA GLN A 136 3.63 -0.42 15.55
C GLN A 136 3.52 -1.92 15.23
N TRP A 137 3.03 -2.24 14.03
CA TRP A 137 2.82 -3.60 13.55
C TRP A 137 2.58 -3.58 12.04
N ALA A 138 3.08 -4.58 11.33
CA ALA A 138 2.66 -4.91 9.97
C ALA A 138 2.56 -6.43 9.81
N PHE A 139 1.54 -6.89 9.10
CA PHE A 139 1.34 -8.29 8.77
C PHE A 139 0.47 -8.42 7.52
N ALA A 140 0.59 -9.57 6.86
CA ALA A 140 -0.13 -9.86 5.63
C ALA A 140 -0.42 -11.35 5.50
N GLY A 141 -1.49 -11.68 4.77
CA GLY A 141 -1.97 -13.05 4.68
C GLY A 141 -3.25 -13.17 3.88
N THR A 142 -4.12 -14.09 4.28
CA THR A 142 -5.44 -14.32 3.67
C THR A 142 -6.54 -14.22 4.71
N SER A 143 -7.71 -13.72 4.30
CA SER A 143 -8.90 -13.68 5.15
C SER A 143 -10.03 -14.56 4.62
N SER A 144 -10.88 -15.02 5.53
CA SER A 144 -12.08 -15.81 5.25
C SER A 144 -13.25 -15.26 6.06
N THR A 145 -14.36 -14.96 5.40
CA THR A 145 -15.54 -14.38 6.04
C THR A 145 -16.71 -15.34 5.98
N THR A 146 -17.29 -15.64 7.14
CA THR A 146 -18.62 -16.23 7.26
C THR A 146 -19.66 -15.11 7.19
N PRO A 147 -20.62 -15.14 6.23
CA PRO A 147 -21.65 -14.12 6.12
C PRO A 147 -22.53 -14.02 7.37
N ALA A 148 -23.14 -12.84 7.57
CA ALA A 148 -24.11 -12.63 8.64
C ALA A 148 -25.33 -13.55 8.45
N ASP A 149 -25.88 -14.05 9.54
CA ASP A 149 -27.07 -14.90 9.54
C ASP A 149 -28.25 -14.15 10.17
N ALA A 150 -29.23 -13.80 9.34
CA ALA A 150 -30.45 -13.12 9.76
C ALA A 150 -31.53 -14.08 10.33
N SER A 151 -31.31 -15.39 10.24
CA SER A 151 -32.29 -16.42 10.64
C SER A 151 -32.13 -16.90 12.08
N ALA A 152 -30.94 -16.74 12.68
CA ALA A 152 -30.63 -17.07 14.06
C ALA A 152 -29.91 -15.89 14.75
N ASP A 153 -30.58 -15.28 15.73
CA ASP A 153 -30.01 -14.33 16.70
C ASP A 153 -29.33 -13.05 16.16
N ASN A 154 -29.55 -12.66 14.89
CA ASN A 154 -28.85 -11.54 14.25
C ASN A 154 -27.33 -11.69 14.36
N LYS A 155 -26.80 -12.88 14.07
CA LYS A 155 -25.36 -13.12 14.12
C LYS A 155 -24.64 -12.23 13.10
N PRO A 156 -23.66 -11.40 13.53
CA PRO A 156 -22.86 -10.60 12.61
C PRO A 156 -22.05 -11.49 11.66
N SER A 157 -21.54 -10.93 10.56
CA SER A 157 -20.53 -11.63 9.78
C SER A 157 -19.26 -11.77 10.60
N HIS A 158 -18.58 -12.90 10.46
CA HIS A 158 -17.38 -13.24 11.22
C HIS A 158 -16.22 -13.41 10.25
N THR A 159 -15.09 -12.76 10.50
CA THR A 159 -13.89 -12.86 9.65
C THR A 159 -12.74 -13.41 10.44
N VAL A 160 -12.00 -14.32 9.79
CA VAL A 160 -10.75 -14.89 10.27
C VAL A 160 -9.63 -14.41 9.34
N TRP A 161 -8.54 -13.92 9.92
CA TRP A 161 -7.33 -13.51 9.23
C TRP A 161 -6.18 -14.43 9.61
N THR A 162 -5.60 -15.12 8.62
CA THR A 162 -4.45 -16.01 8.83
C THR A 162 -3.18 -15.32 8.38
N HIS A 163 -2.24 -15.11 9.31
CA HIS A 163 -1.01 -14.38 9.05
C HIS A 163 -0.04 -15.28 8.28
N TRP A 164 0.37 -14.83 7.08
CA TRP A 164 1.41 -15.50 6.32
C TRP A 164 2.79 -14.88 6.60
N ILE A 165 2.83 -13.58 6.86
CA ILE A 165 4.04 -12.82 7.22
C ILE A 165 3.68 -11.79 8.29
N ASP A 166 4.50 -11.70 9.34
CA ASP A 166 4.26 -10.84 10.49
C ASP A 166 5.57 -10.23 10.99
N SER A 167 5.60 -8.90 11.14
CA SER A 167 6.76 -8.13 11.62
C SER A 167 7.12 -8.36 13.09
N LYS A 168 6.23 -8.93 13.90
CA LYS A 168 6.47 -9.28 15.31
C LYS A 168 6.81 -10.74 15.52
N SER A 169 6.68 -11.58 14.50
CA SER A 169 7.04 -13.00 14.61
C SER A 169 8.55 -13.13 14.90
N THR A 170 8.88 -13.78 16.01
CA THR A 170 10.26 -13.99 16.48
C THR A 170 10.88 -15.29 15.94
N THR A 171 10.10 -16.14 15.27
CA THR A 171 10.46 -17.48 14.82
C THR A 171 10.63 -17.54 13.30
N GLN A 172 11.65 -16.84 12.78
CA GLN A 172 12.14 -17.09 11.41
C GLN A 172 13.48 -17.84 11.38
N GLY A 173 13.92 -18.42 12.50
CA GLY A 173 15.26 -19.03 12.63
C GLY A 173 15.33 -20.56 12.59
N GLU A 174 14.28 -21.30 12.96
CA GLU A 174 14.37 -22.77 13.11
C GLU A 174 13.04 -23.42 12.73
N GLY A 175 12.82 -23.66 11.44
CA GLY A 175 11.55 -24.16 10.93
C GLY A 175 10.48 -23.06 10.97
N GLY A 176 9.79 -22.86 9.85
CA GLY A 176 8.81 -21.78 9.73
C GLY A 176 7.80 -21.80 10.88
N ALA A 177 7.18 -20.64 11.12
CA ALA A 177 5.88 -20.55 11.78
C ALA A 177 5.10 -21.85 11.49
N GLU A 178 4.68 -22.55 12.55
CA GLU A 178 3.93 -23.80 12.40
C GLU A 178 2.87 -23.63 11.32
N GLU A 179 2.61 -24.66 10.52
CA GLU A 179 1.60 -24.61 9.45
C GLU A 179 0.27 -24.09 10.02
N GLY A 180 0.00 -22.79 9.81
CA GLY A 180 -1.10 -22.06 10.45
C GLY A 180 -0.62 -20.87 11.27
N GLY A 181 0.09 -19.92 10.64
CA GLY A 181 0.59 -18.70 11.29
C GLY A 181 -0.49 -17.94 12.07
N ASP A 182 -0.05 -17.04 12.96
CA ASP A 182 -0.90 -16.32 13.91
C ASP A 182 -2.27 -15.94 13.30
N GLN A 183 -3.34 -16.24 14.04
CA GLN A 183 -4.72 -16.06 13.58
C GLN A 183 -5.39 -14.97 14.42
N ASP A 184 -5.88 -13.95 13.73
CA ASP A 184 -6.78 -12.95 14.29
C ASP A 184 -8.21 -13.26 13.83
N GLU A 185 -9.22 -12.98 14.65
CA GLU A 185 -10.62 -13.13 14.27
C GLU A 185 -11.53 -12.10 14.95
N GLY A 186 -12.62 -11.76 14.27
CA GLY A 186 -13.50 -10.68 14.70
C GLY A 186 -14.89 -10.74 14.07
N ASP A 187 -15.87 -10.34 14.86
CA ASP A 187 -17.25 -10.12 14.45
C ASP A 187 -17.44 -8.69 13.92
N MET A 188 -18.01 -8.58 12.73
CA MET A 188 -18.18 -7.31 12.01
C MET A 188 -19.61 -6.78 12.17
N TYR A 189 -19.74 -5.63 12.80
CA TYR A 189 -21.02 -4.95 13.06
C TYR A 189 -21.12 -3.67 12.20
N PRO A 190 -21.84 -3.69 11.07
CA PRO A 190 -22.08 -2.50 10.27
C PRO A 190 -22.79 -1.40 11.06
N GLN A 191 -22.34 -0.16 10.90
CA GLN A 191 -22.88 1.01 11.56
C GLN A 191 -23.76 1.83 10.59
N PRO A 192 -24.76 2.60 11.08
CA PRO A 192 -25.65 3.39 10.22
C PRO A 192 -24.97 4.41 9.31
N ASN A 193 -23.76 4.85 9.66
CA ASN A 193 -22.97 5.81 8.87
C ASN A 193 -22.10 5.16 7.77
N GLY A 194 -22.10 3.82 7.69
CA GLY A 194 -21.28 3.04 6.77
C GLY A 194 -19.93 2.58 7.35
N ASP A 195 -19.61 2.91 8.60
CA ASP A 195 -18.46 2.33 9.30
C ASP A 195 -18.75 0.88 9.71
N VAL A 196 -17.71 0.13 10.08
CA VAL A 196 -17.82 -1.22 10.63
C VAL A 196 -17.12 -1.26 11.98
N LEU A 197 -17.85 -1.67 13.02
CA LEU A 197 -17.27 -1.96 14.32
C LEU A 197 -16.91 -3.45 14.35
N GLU A 198 -15.63 -3.73 14.39
CA GLU A 198 -15.08 -5.06 14.63
C GLU A 198 -14.94 -5.30 16.13
N LYS A 199 -15.27 -6.51 16.57
CA LYS A 199 -15.04 -6.96 17.94
C LYS A 199 -14.42 -8.35 17.92
N GLY A 200 -13.35 -8.53 18.69
CA GLY A 200 -12.72 -9.83 18.84
C GLY A 200 -12.10 -10.00 20.21
N ILE A 201 -11.37 -11.10 20.36
CA ILE A 201 -10.64 -11.45 21.57
C ILE A 201 -9.18 -11.69 21.19
N ASN A 202 -8.28 -10.95 21.82
CA ASN A 202 -6.86 -11.26 21.76
C ASN A 202 -6.57 -12.36 22.79
N HIS A 203 -5.85 -13.39 22.35
CA HIS A 203 -5.37 -14.46 23.22
C HIS A 203 -3.87 -14.30 23.44
N ASP A 204 -3.46 -13.96 24.66
CA ASP A 204 -2.04 -13.98 25.01
C ASP A 204 -1.64 -15.43 25.36
N ALA A 205 -0.99 -16.11 24.43
CA ALA A 205 -0.56 -17.50 24.61
C ALA A 205 0.42 -17.70 25.79
N SER A 206 1.12 -16.64 26.22
CA SER A 206 2.10 -16.72 27.31
C SER A 206 1.47 -16.63 28.70
N THR A 207 0.33 -15.95 28.82
CA THR A 207 -0.38 -15.75 30.09
C THR A 207 -1.71 -16.50 30.14
N GLY A 208 -2.26 -16.90 28.99
CA GLY A 208 -3.61 -17.43 28.84
C GLY A 208 -4.70 -16.36 29.03
N GLU A 209 -4.33 -15.08 29.11
CA GLU A 209 -5.28 -13.99 29.28
C GLU A 209 -6.00 -13.68 27.98
N GLU A 210 -7.32 -13.50 28.09
CA GLU A 210 -8.19 -13.09 27.00
C GLU A 210 -8.56 -11.63 27.19
N THR A 211 -8.25 -10.80 26.20
CA THR A 211 -8.61 -9.38 26.21
C THR A 211 -9.50 -9.07 25.03
N ALA A 212 -10.73 -8.62 25.32
CA ALA A 212 -11.62 -8.14 24.28
C ALA A 212 -11.06 -6.84 23.67
N TYR A 213 -11.15 -6.74 22.34
CA TYR A 213 -10.80 -5.52 21.62
C TYR A 213 -11.97 -5.06 20.75
N GLU A 214 -11.98 -3.77 20.43
CA GLU A 214 -12.88 -3.19 19.45
C GLU A 214 -12.12 -2.25 18.50
N GLU A 215 -12.37 -2.41 17.21
CA GLU A 215 -11.82 -1.58 16.15
C GLU A 215 -12.94 -0.99 15.30
N LEU A 216 -12.92 0.33 15.09
CA LEU A 216 -13.87 0.97 14.19
C LEU A 216 -13.17 1.27 12.87
N TRP A 217 -13.71 0.73 11.80
CA TRP A 217 -13.18 0.83 10.44
C TRP A 217 -14.06 1.69 9.55
N THR A 218 -13.43 2.43 8.65
CA THR A 218 -14.10 3.19 7.61
C THR A 218 -13.50 2.81 6.26
N ASP A 219 -14.34 2.45 5.30
CA ASP A 219 -13.86 2.15 3.96
C ASP A 219 -13.60 3.43 3.18
N LEU A 220 -12.41 3.49 2.58
CA LEU A 220 -12.03 4.54 1.65
C LEU A 220 -12.47 4.17 0.24
N GLU A 221 -12.79 5.17 -0.55
CA GLU A 221 -13.17 4.96 -1.94
C GLU A 221 -12.00 4.37 -2.75
N VAL A 222 -12.25 3.27 -3.46
CA VAL A 222 -11.31 2.72 -4.43
C VAL A 222 -11.40 3.52 -5.73
N GLY A 223 -10.62 4.59 -5.81
CA GLY A 223 -10.59 5.48 -6.98
C GLY A 223 -9.98 4.83 -8.23
N VAL A 224 -10.44 5.28 -9.40
CA VAL A 224 -9.80 5.00 -10.70
C VAL A 224 -8.55 5.84 -10.83
N ILE A 225 -7.45 5.25 -11.32
CA ILE A 225 -6.29 6.02 -11.74
C ILE A 225 -6.51 6.40 -13.21
N PRO A 226 -6.63 7.70 -13.57
CA PRO A 226 -7.04 8.12 -14.92
C PRO A 226 -6.18 7.54 -16.05
N GLU A 227 -4.87 7.46 -15.82
CA GLU A 227 -3.89 6.93 -16.78
C GLU A 227 -4.04 5.44 -17.04
N GLU A 228 -4.74 4.72 -16.16
CA GLU A 228 -4.87 3.26 -16.21
C GLU A 228 -6.29 2.83 -16.63
N GLY A 229 -7.25 3.75 -16.64
CA GLY A 229 -8.60 3.50 -17.18
C GLY A 229 -9.39 2.43 -16.44
N GLY A 230 -9.12 2.22 -15.14
CA GLY A 230 -9.82 1.25 -14.30
C GLY A 230 -9.32 1.24 -12.86
N LYS A 231 -9.97 0.41 -12.03
CA LYS A 231 -9.52 0.05 -10.69
C LYS A 231 -8.76 -1.26 -10.76
N TYR A 232 -7.77 -1.40 -9.90
CA TYR A 232 -6.83 -2.53 -9.89
C TYR A 232 -6.73 -3.14 -8.52
N SER A 233 -6.61 -4.46 -8.48
CA SER A 233 -6.28 -5.25 -7.30
C SER A 233 -5.19 -6.23 -7.71
N THR A 234 -3.99 -6.02 -7.22
CA THR A 234 -2.81 -6.83 -7.61
C THR A 234 -2.11 -7.29 -6.35
N VAL A 235 -1.75 -8.57 -6.32
CA VAL A 235 -1.03 -9.18 -5.19
C VAL A 235 0.23 -9.84 -5.74
N LEU A 236 1.35 -9.53 -5.10
CA LEU A 236 2.64 -10.12 -5.39
C LEU A 236 3.18 -10.80 -4.15
N LYS A 237 3.81 -11.95 -4.34
CA LYS A 237 4.48 -12.68 -3.26
C LYS A 237 5.92 -12.98 -3.66
N VAL A 238 6.79 -13.02 -2.66
CA VAL A 238 8.13 -13.60 -2.79
C VAL A 238 8.34 -14.53 -1.60
N GLU A 239 8.86 -15.72 -1.90
CA GLU A 239 9.32 -16.67 -0.90
C GLU A 239 10.61 -17.30 -1.45
N ALA A 240 11.75 -16.82 -0.95
CA ALA A 240 13.05 -17.31 -1.39
C ALA A 240 13.37 -18.65 -0.72
N GLU A 241 14.06 -19.52 -1.46
CA GLU A 241 14.49 -20.82 -0.96
C GLU A 241 15.22 -20.71 0.38
N GLY A 242 14.88 -21.63 1.29
CA GLY A 242 15.46 -21.67 2.63
C GLY A 242 15.00 -20.54 3.55
N GLY A 243 13.91 -19.84 3.22
CA GLY A 243 13.33 -18.80 4.08
C GLY A 243 14.14 -17.49 4.12
N LYS A 244 15.05 -17.27 3.16
CA LYS A 244 15.93 -16.09 3.13
C LYS A 244 15.19 -14.77 2.92
N ALA A 245 14.00 -14.83 2.33
CA ALA A 245 13.12 -13.70 2.15
C ALA A 245 11.69 -14.19 2.03
N LYS A 246 10.77 -13.48 2.67
CA LYS A 246 9.33 -13.65 2.54
C LYS A 246 8.71 -12.27 2.42
N GLY A 247 7.81 -12.07 1.46
CA GLY A 247 7.21 -10.75 1.29
C GLY A 247 5.92 -10.77 0.50
N MET A 248 5.05 -9.81 0.79
CA MET A 248 3.79 -9.59 0.09
C MET A 248 3.65 -8.10 -0.24
N VAL A 249 3.24 -7.81 -1.48
CA VAL A 249 2.84 -6.47 -1.93
C VAL A 249 1.41 -6.55 -2.43
N ILE A 250 0.54 -5.68 -1.92
CA ILE A 250 -0.84 -5.56 -2.38
C ILE A 250 -1.08 -4.14 -2.87
N ARG A 251 -1.71 -4.03 -4.04
CA ARG A 251 -2.23 -2.80 -4.60
C ARG A 251 -3.74 -2.89 -4.69
N VAL A 252 -4.45 -1.87 -4.20
CA VAL A 252 -5.90 -1.69 -4.40
C VAL A 252 -6.14 -0.24 -4.80
N GLY A 253 -6.59 -0.04 -6.05
CA GLY A 253 -6.80 1.27 -6.66
C GLY A 253 -5.57 2.19 -6.53
N GLY A 254 -5.75 3.31 -5.84
CA GLY A 254 -4.74 4.34 -5.55
C GLY A 254 -3.87 4.07 -4.32
N TRP A 255 -3.89 2.87 -3.74
CA TRP A 255 -3.02 2.48 -2.63
C TRP A 255 -2.20 1.25 -2.96
N CYS A 256 -0.96 1.21 -2.46
CA CYS A 256 -0.10 0.05 -2.53
C CYS A 256 0.67 -0.09 -1.22
N GLN A 257 0.69 -1.28 -0.63
CA GLN A 257 1.38 -1.59 0.62
C GLN A 257 2.26 -2.82 0.42
N GLY A 258 3.41 -2.85 1.08
CA GLY A 258 4.34 -3.96 1.02
C GLY A 258 5.00 -4.24 2.36
N LEU A 259 5.16 -5.52 2.67
CA LEU A 259 5.96 -6.04 3.78
C LEU A 259 6.91 -7.10 3.23
N LEU A 260 8.19 -6.96 3.52
CA LEU A 260 9.26 -7.89 3.19
C LEU A 260 10.07 -8.15 4.46
N ILE A 261 10.28 -9.42 4.80
CA ILE A 261 11.20 -9.84 5.86
C ILE A 261 12.27 -10.72 5.22
N GLU A 262 13.51 -10.36 5.45
CA GLU A 262 14.71 -11.04 4.97
C GLU A 262 15.44 -11.73 6.12
N GLU A 263 16.41 -12.56 5.76
CA GLU A 263 17.29 -13.27 6.70
C GLU A 263 17.83 -12.36 7.82
N GLY A 264 17.81 -12.89 9.05
CA GLY A 264 18.19 -12.15 10.24
C GLY A 264 17.12 -11.15 10.72
N GLY A 265 15.88 -11.27 10.27
CA GLY A 265 14.76 -10.43 10.71
C GLY A 265 14.80 -9.01 10.13
N LYS A 266 15.57 -8.78 9.07
CA LYS A 266 15.63 -7.48 8.41
C LYS A 266 14.32 -7.23 7.69
N MET A 267 13.60 -6.21 8.12
CA MET A 267 12.29 -5.92 7.59
C MET A 267 12.30 -4.65 6.75
N THR A 268 11.49 -4.69 5.69
CA THR A 268 11.15 -3.55 4.87
C THR A 268 9.64 -3.39 4.78
N VAL A 269 9.15 -2.16 4.99
CA VAL A 269 7.73 -1.81 4.91
C VAL A 269 7.56 -0.58 4.01
N GLU A 270 6.63 -0.62 3.07
CA GLU A 270 6.28 0.53 2.25
C GLU A 270 4.79 0.76 2.18
N ARG A 271 4.40 2.03 2.10
CA ARG A 271 3.06 2.47 1.75
C ARG A 271 3.16 3.55 0.68
N TRP A 272 2.41 3.38 -0.38
CA TRP A 272 2.30 4.31 -1.49
C TRP A 272 0.85 4.76 -1.65
N ARG A 273 0.69 6.03 -2.00
CA ARG A 273 -0.60 6.64 -2.33
C ARG A 273 -0.50 7.33 -3.68
N TRP A 274 -1.51 7.13 -4.52
CA TRP A 274 -1.72 7.92 -5.71
C TRP A 274 -2.18 9.32 -5.31
N MET A 275 -1.41 10.32 -5.72
CA MET A 275 -1.70 11.73 -5.54
C MET A 275 -2.33 12.23 -6.83
N SER A 276 -3.63 12.52 -6.80
CA SER A 276 -4.32 13.24 -7.87
C SER A 276 -4.17 14.75 -7.68
N GLU A 277 -4.52 15.54 -8.70
CA GLU A 277 -4.60 17.01 -8.60
C GLU A 277 -5.50 17.47 -7.44
N GLU A 278 -6.56 16.72 -7.13
CA GLU A 278 -7.43 16.98 -5.97
C GLU A 278 -6.68 16.86 -4.64
N ASN A 279 -5.76 15.89 -4.52
CA ASN A 279 -5.06 15.60 -3.28
C ASN A 279 -3.67 16.27 -3.19
N ASP A 280 -3.09 16.68 -4.32
CA ASP A 280 -1.89 17.50 -4.41
C ASP A 280 -1.91 18.36 -5.69
N PRO A 281 -2.48 19.57 -5.64
CA PRO A 281 -2.62 20.43 -6.83
C PRO A 281 -1.28 21.02 -7.30
N THR A 282 -0.18 20.80 -6.57
CA THR A 282 1.10 21.46 -6.83
C THR A 282 1.99 20.75 -7.85
N GLN A 283 1.69 19.49 -8.19
CA GLN A 283 2.57 18.61 -8.95
C GLN A 283 2.06 18.23 -10.36
N GLY A 284 0.89 18.75 -10.78
CA GLY A 284 0.34 18.52 -12.12
C GLY A 284 -0.39 17.17 -12.27
N PRO A 285 -0.19 16.41 -13.38
CA PRO A 285 -0.86 15.13 -13.57
C PRO A 285 -0.50 14.18 -12.42
N GLY A 286 -1.46 13.34 -12.01
CA GLY A 286 -1.29 12.55 -10.79
C GLY A 286 -0.05 11.67 -10.77
N TYR A 287 0.43 11.32 -9.58
CA TYR A 287 1.67 10.56 -9.40
C TYR A 287 1.63 9.66 -8.16
N TRP A 288 2.44 8.62 -8.14
CA TRP A 288 2.61 7.79 -6.95
C TRP A 288 3.60 8.42 -5.96
N LYS A 289 3.14 8.66 -4.73
CA LYS A 289 3.97 9.12 -3.63
C LYS A 289 4.17 7.99 -2.62
N ARG A 290 5.43 7.65 -2.35
CA ARG A 290 5.76 6.80 -1.19
C ARG A 290 5.55 7.62 0.07
N VAL A 291 4.58 7.23 0.89
CA VAL A 291 4.19 7.93 2.12
C VAL A 291 4.77 7.26 3.38
N VAL A 292 5.22 6.01 3.28
CA VAL A 292 5.95 5.28 4.33
C VAL A 292 7.06 4.47 3.68
N ARG A 293 8.25 4.46 4.30
CA ARG A 293 9.36 3.60 3.90
C ARG A 293 10.21 3.22 5.10
N ILE A 294 10.10 1.99 5.60
CA ILE A 294 10.95 1.48 6.67
C ILE A 294 11.87 0.41 6.08
N GLY A 295 13.14 0.38 6.49
CA GLY A 295 14.12 -0.61 6.03
C GLY A 295 14.74 -0.31 4.67
N GLU A 296 15.62 -1.20 4.23
CA GLU A 296 16.51 -1.00 3.07
C GLU A 296 16.28 -1.99 1.91
N GLY A 297 15.44 -3.01 2.11
CA GLY A 297 15.14 -4.03 1.10
C GLY A 297 14.38 -3.50 -0.12
N GLU A 298 14.59 -4.12 -1.26
CA GLU A 298 13.95 -3.72 -2.52
C GLU A 298 12.58 -4.38 -2.69
N MET A 299 11.53 -3.58 -2.83
CA MET A 299 10.16 -4.04 -3.09
C MET A 299 9.60 -3.41 -4.38
N PRO A 300 8.76 -4.15 -5.13
CA PRO A 300 8.09 -3.61 -6.30
C PRO A 300 7.20 -2.44 -5.93
N GLY A 301 7.50 -1.26 -6.50
CA GLY A 301 6.61 -0.11 -6.40
C GLY A 301 5.39 -0.24 -7.32
N PRO A 302 4.34 0.58 -7.11
CA PRO A 302 3.09 0.49 -7.87
C PRO A 302 3.27 0.73 -9.38
N VAL A 303 4.33 1.41 -9.80
CA VAL A 303 4.66 1.62 -11.23
C VAL A 303 4.98 0.30 -11.93
N LEU A 304 5.68 -0.63 -11.25
CA LEU A 304 5.97 -1.96 -11.80
C LEU A 304 4.70 -2.81 -11.92
N LEU A 305 3.61 -2.42 -11.26
CA LEU A 305 2.33 -3.12 -11.29
C LEU A 305 1.41 -2.64 -12.42
N ARG A 306 1.78 -1.57 -13.14
CA ARG A 306 1.00 -1.02 -14.27
C ARG A 306 1.08 -1.89 -15.54
N GLY A 307 2.10 -2.73 -15.65
CA GLY A 307 2.44 -3.49 -16.85
C GLY A 307 2.01 -4.95 -16.84
N VAL A 308 1.48 -5.44 -15.72
CA VAL A 308 1.01 -6.82 -15.60
C VAL A 308 -0.27 -6.95 -16.44
N SER A 309 -0.08 -7.37 -17.69
CA SER A 309 -1.15 -7.58 -18.66
C SER A 309 -2.02 -8.76 -18.24
N ASP A 310 -3.27 -8.79 -18.71
CA ASP A 310 -4.30 -9.80 -18.37
C ASP A 310 -3.84 -11.25 -18.68
N GLY A 311 -3.06 -11.83 -17.77
CA GLY A 311 -2.71 -13.26 -17.72
C GLY A 311 -1.43 -13.71 -18.43
N ALA A 312 -0.56 -12.81 -18.91
CA ALA A 312 0.68 -13.22 -19.61
C ALA A 312 1.94 -13.27 -18.70
N GLU A 313 2.00 -12.40 -17.69
CA GLU A 313 3.14 -12.32 -16.77
C GLU A 313 2.77 -13.00 -15.44
N THR A 314 3.61 -13.95 -15.04
CA THR A 314 3.50 -14.62 -13.73
C THR A 314 4.49 -14.06 -12.72
N GLU A 315 5.45 -13.24 -13.15
CA GLU A 315 6.51 -12.70 -12.30
C GLU A 315 6.83 -11.24 -12.66
N VAL A 316 7.19 -10.45 -11.64
CA VAL A 316 7.84 -9.14 -11.76
C VAL A 316 9.25 -9.25 -11.20
N VAL A 317 10.25 -8.76 -11.92
CA VAL A 317 11.62 -8.66 -11.42
C VAL A 317 11.84 -7.26 -10.83
N ASN A 318 12.27 -7.21 -9.58
CA ASN A 318 12.68 -5.97 -8.91
C ASN A 318 14.01 -6.20 -8.22
N GLY A 319 15.06 -5.57 -8.74
CA GLY A 319 16.44 -5.83 -8.34
C GLY A 319 16.85 -7.26 -8.64
N GLU A 320 17.34 -7.97 -7.63
CA GLU A 320 17.73 -9.39 -7.72
C GLU A 320 16.56 -10.35 -7.46
N ARG A 321 15.38 -9.84 -7.10
CA ARG A 321 14.23 -10.67 -6.70
C ARG A 321 13.21 -10.82 -7.81
N LYS A 322 12.70 -12.04 -7.93
CA LYS A 322 11.50 -12.38 -8.67
C LYS A 322 10.32 -12.43 -7.70
N TRP A 323 9.29 -11.66 -8.03
CA TRP A 323 8.04 -11.61 -7.29
C TRP A 323 6.96 -12.27 -8.13
N GLU A 324 6.34 -13.32 -7.60
CA GLU A 324 5.22 -13.98 -8.25
C GLU A 324 3.99 -13.08 -8.20
N ILE A 325 3.28 -12.96 -9.33
CA ILE A 325 1.97 -12.33 -9.41
C ILE A 325 0.93 -13.40 -9.07
N VAL A 326 0.35 -13.32 -7.88
CA VAL A 326 -0.66 -14.30 -7.41
C VAL A 326 -2.08 -13.81 -7.67
N GLU A 327 -2.27 -12.51 -7.84
CA GLU A 327 -3.54 -11.91 -8.26
C GLU A 327 -3.27 -10.70 -9.15
N ASN A 328 -4.01 -10.58 -10.24
CA ASN A 328 -4.13 -9.34 -11.00
C ASN A 328 -5.57 -9.20 -11.52
N TYR A 329 -6.35 -8.38 -10.82
CA TYR A 329 -7.77 -8.16 -11.08
C TYR A 329 -8.04 -6.70 -11.43
N ARG A 330 -8.80 -6.48 -12.51
CA ARG A 330 -9.18 -5.16 -12.99
C ARG A 330 -10.70 -5.05 -13.07
N TRP A 331 -11.25 -3.92 -12.63
CA TRP A 331 -12.67 -3.61 -12.77
C TRP A 331 -12.93 -2.12 -13.03
N MET A 332 -14.19 -1.78 -13.30
CA MET A 332 -14.65 -0.41 -13.59
C MET A 332 -15.25 0.26 -12.34
#